data_AF-A0A1S7PLM4-F1
#
_entry.id   AF-A0A1S7PLM4-F1
#
_cell.length_a   1.000
_cell.length_b   1.000
_cell.length_c   1.000
_cell.angle_alpha   90.00
_cell.angle_beta   90.00
_cell.angle_gamma   90.00
#
_symmetry.space_group_name_H-M   'P 1'
#
loop_
_entity.id
_entity.type
_entity.pdbx_description
1 polymer ?
#
loop_
_entity_poly.entity_id
_entity_poly.type
_entity_poly.pdbx_seq_one_letter_code
_entity_poly.pdbx_strand_id
1 'polypeptide(L)'
;MVNASAKVAGQKTGDDNAAIIAQLRDIHARLTAGTALTAGQSGLLTNAIGAYLDALDGGASPSLDRTIGLRTWGGVSPARQDRLARRDLLLRDLWRASPEWCGLSASVVARLMVQSAERYEAQRWPREQYRPQPAAQPSATWWQVLSLGSKIPGAKRLQQILEEEIQDGV
;
A
#
# COMPACT_ATOMS: atom_id res chain seq x y z
N MET A 1 7.83 -15.53 23.56
CA MET A 1 7.00 -14.49 24.21
C MET A 1 7.03 -13.24 23.32
N VAL A 2 6.00 -13.03 22.50
CA VAL A 2 5.94 -11.88 21.59
C VAL A 2 5.28 -10.70 22.32
N ASN A 3 5.94 -9.54 22.27
CA ASN A 3 5.66 -8.32 23.02
C ASN A 3 4.21 -7.82 22.90
N ALA A 4 3.44 -7.91 24.00
CA ALA A 4 2.13 -7.27 24.13
C ALA A 4 2.19 -5.73 23.92
N SER A 5 3.31 -5.08 24.27
CA SER A 5 3.49 -3.63 24.11
C SER A 5 3.57 -3.16 22.65
N ALA A 6 4.03 -4.01 21.72
CA ALA A 6 4.09 -3.66 20.30
C ALA A 6 2.69 -3.67 19.65
N LYS A 7 1.82 -4.57 20.11
CA LYS A 7 0.44 -4.69 19.62
C LYS A 7 -0.42 -3.48 20.02
N VAL A 8 -0.26 -3.00 21.26
CA VAL A 8 -0.98 -1.82 21.78
C VAL A 8 -0.57 -0.52 21.05
N ALA A 9 0.73 -0.35 20.75
CA ALA A 9 1.21 0.81 20.00
C ALA A 9 0.71 0.83 18.54
N GLY A 10 0.64 -0.34 17.89
CA GLY A 10 0.11 -0.48 16.53
C GLY A 10 -1.40 -0.19 16.44
N GLN A 11 -2.17 -0.63 17.44
CA GLN A 11 -3.62 -0.44 17.45
C GLN A 11 -4.02 1.02 17.69
N LYS A 12 -3.38 1.69 18.66
CA LYS A 12 -3.58 3.12 18.90
C LYS A 12 -3.27 3.99 17.67
N THR A 13 -2.20 3.64 16.95
CA THR A 13 -1.81 4.33 15.71
C THR A 13 -2.85 4.14 14.58
N GLY A 14 -3.46 2.96 14.49
CA GLY A 14 -4.53 2.68 13.53
C GLY A 14 -5.79 3.49 13.80
N ASP A 15 -6.18 3.58 15.08
CA ASP A 15 -7.34 4.35 15.53
C ASP A 15 -7.14 5.87 15.31
N ASP A 16 -5.93 6.38 15.58
CA ASP A 16 -5.55 7.78 15.33
C ASP A 16 -5.61 8.12 13.83
N ASN A 17 -5.09 7.23 12.97
CA ASN A 17 -5.15 7.41 11.51
C ASN A 17 -6.60 7.36 10.98
N ALA A 18 -7.43 6.46 11.49
CA ALA A 18 -8.83 6.36 11.11
C ALA A 18 -9.59 7.65 11.46
N ALA A 19 -9.32 8.24 12.62
CA ALA A 19 -9.89 9.51 13.04
C ALA A 19 -9.46 10.67 12.12
N ILE A 20 -8.17 10.74 11.76
CA ILE A 20 -7.67 11.76 10.81
C ILE A 20 -8.31 11.60 9.43
N ILE A 21 -8.42 10.37 8.91
CA ILE A 21 -9.08 10.10 7.62
C ILE A 21 -10.57 10.52 7.66
N ALA A 22 -11.27 10.23 8.76
CA ALA A 22 -12.65 10.66 8.94
C ALA A 22 -12.78 12.20 8.92
N GLN A 23 -11.86 12.91 9.60
CA GLN A 23 -11.82 14.37 9.56
C GLN A 23 -11.53 14.91 8.15
N LEU A 24 -10.60 14.31 7.40
CA LEU A 24 -10.30 14.72 6.03
C LEU A 24 -11.50 14.50 5.09
N ARG A 25 -12.26 13.42 5.28
CA ARG A 25 -13.50 13.16 4.53
C ARG A 25 -14.57 14.20 4.84
N ASP A 26 -14.76 14.56 6.11
CA ASP A 26 -15.72 15.61 6.50
C ASP A 26 -15.30 16.99 5.96
N ILE A 27 -14.00 17.32 6.01
CA ILE A 27 -13.45 18.53 5.39
C ILE A 27 -13.78 18.56 3.89
N HIS A 28 -13.51 17.48 3.18
CA HIS A 28 -13.79 17.38 1.75
C HIS A 28 -15.28 17.59 1.47
N ALA A 29 -16.16 16.87 2.18
CA ALA A 29 -17.61 17.01 2.03
C ALA A 29 -18.08 18.45 2.26
N ARG A 30 -17.56 19.11 3.31
CA ARG A 30 -17.90 20.49 3.63
C ARG A 30 -17.47 21.48 2.56
N LEU A 31 -16.25 21.35 2.06
CA LEU A 31 -15.72 22.20 0.99
C LEU A 31 -16.50 22.00 -0.31
N THR A 32 -16.81 20.75 -0.68
CA THR A 32 -17.64 20.47 -1.87
C THR A 32 -19.05 21.04 -1.75
N ALA A 33 -19.62 21.00 -0.54
CA ALA A 33 -20.93 21.58 -0.25
C ALA A 33 -20.92 23.11 -0.09
N GLY A 34 -19.76 23.77 -0.18
CA GLY A 34 -19.63 25.22 0.04
C GLY A 34 -19.89 25.65 1.50
N THR A 35 -19.81 24.70 2.44
CA THR A 35 -20.03 24.95 3.87
C THR A 35 -18.72 25.27 4.58
N ALA A 36 -18.80 26.10 5.62
CA ALA A 36 -17.63 26.47 6.40
C ALA A 36 -17.03 25.27 7.15
N LEU A 37 -15.70 25.24 7.19
CA LEU A 37 -14.94 24.32 8.04
C LEU A 37 -15.06 24.74 9.52
N THR A 38 -15.03 23.76 10.41
CA THR A 38 -14.92 24.04 11.84
C THR A 38 -13.53 24.62 12.17
N ALA A 39 -13.41 25.33 13.29
CA ALA A 39 -12.13 25.89 13.73
C ALA A 39 -11.02 24.81 13.86
N GLY A 40 -11.37 23.62 14.34
CA GLY A 40 -10.44 22.49 14.43
C GLY A 40 -9.98 21.98 13.06
N GLN A 41 -10.88 21.92 12.09
CA GLN A 41 -10.57 21.50 10.72
C GLN A 41 -9.71 22.51 9.97
N SER A 42 -10.03 23.80 10.11
CA SER A 42 -9.20 24.88 9.57
C SER A 42 -7.81 24.86 10.20
N GLY A 43 -7.72 24.70 11.52
CA GLY A 43 -6.44 24.57 12.23
C GLY A 43 -5.62 23.38 11.77
N LEU A 44 -6.25 22.21 11.57
CA LEU A 44 -5.58 21.02 11.04
C LEU A 44 -4.95 21.30 9.66
N LEU A 45 -5.71 21.87 8.72
CA LEU A 45 -5.21 22.19 7.38
C LEU A 45 -4.11 23.25 7.41
N THR A 46 -4.34 24.37 8.11
CA THR A 46 -3.37 25.47 8.18
C THR A 46 -2.05 24.99 8.78
N ASN A 47 -2.10 24.21 9.85
CA ASN A 47 -0.89 23.67 10.47
C ASN A 47 -0.17 22.66 9.56
N ALA A 48 -0.92 21.75 8.93
CA ALA A 48 -0.33 20.73 8.06
C ALA A 48 0.28 21.31 6.77
N ILE A 49 -0.37 22.30 6.17
CA ILE A 49 0.12 23.02 4.99
C ILE A 49 1.30 23.92 5.39
N GLY A 50 1.19 24.67 6.48
CA GLY A 50 2.27 25.52 6.99
C GLY A 50 3.55 24.72 7.23
N ALA A 51 3.46 23.62 7.99
CA ALA A 51 4.60 22.74 8.24
C ALA A 51 5.19 22.11 6.97
N TYR A 52 4.36 21.89 5.94
CA TYR A 52 4.83 21.40 4.63
C TYR A 52 5.60 22.48 3.87
N LEU A 53 5.08 23.71 3.84
CA LEU A 53 5.71 24.84 3.16
C LEU A 53 7.02 25.25 3.85
N ASP A 54 7.03 25.36 5.18
CA ASP A 54 8.23 25.69 5.96
C ASP A 54 9.37 24.69 5.68
N ALA A 55 9.03 23.40 5.54
CA ALA A 55 9.99 22.36 5.21
C ALA A 55 10.50 22.45 3.76
N LEU A 56 9.65 22.86 2.81
CA LEU A 56 10.08 23.12 1.42
C LEU A 56 11.02 24.33 1.35
N ASP A 57 10.65 25.43 2.03
CA ASP A 57 11.45 26.65 2.07
C ASP A 57 12.82 26.41 2.74
N GLY A 58 12.87 25.48 3.71
CA GLY A 58 14.10 24.99 4.32
C GLY A 58 14.91 24.00 3.46
N GLY A 59 14.48 23.69 2.24
CA GLY A 59 15.19 22.80 1.30
C GLY A 59 15.03 21.30 1.57
N ALA A 60 14.08 20.90 2.42
CA ALA A 60 13.77 19.50 2.65
C ALA A 60 12.81 18.93 1.59
N SER A 61 12.67 17.60 1.55
CA SER A 61 11.61 16.92 0.79
C SER A 61 10.50 16.42 1.73
N PRO A 62 9.58 17.30 2.17
CA PRO A 62 8.48 16.91 3.05
C PRO A 62 7.43 16.05 2.33
N SER A 63 6.56 15.44 3.13
CA SER A 63 5.43 14.63 2.66
C SER A 63 4.18 15.11 3.38
N LEU A 64 3.12 15.41 2.61
CA LEU A 64 1.83 15.83 3.17
C LEU A 64 1.25 14.77 4.12
N ASP A 65 1.41 13.47 3.81
CA ASP A 65 1.03 12.39 4.73
C ASP A 65 1.69 12.55 6.11
N ARG A 66 2.93 13.04 6.17
CA ARG A 66 3.62 13.29 7.45
C ARG A 66 3.09 14.54 8.14
N THR A 67 2.88 15.63 7.42
CA THR A 67 2.46 16.89 8.04
C THR A 67 0.99 16.89 8.46
N ILE A 68 0.15 16.09 7.80
CA ILE A 68 -1.25 15.83 8.18
C ILE A 68 -1.34 14.80 9.33
N GLY A 69 -0.22 14.20 9.74
CA GLY A 69 -0.19 13.22 10.84
C GLY A 69 -0.59 11.80 10.43
N LEU A 70 -0.74 11.51 9.14
CA LEU A 70 -1.02 10.18 8.60
C LEU A 70 0.21 9.26 8.59
N ARG A 71 1.42 9.81 8.74
CA ARG A 71 2.68 9.06 8.73
C ARG A 71 3.37 9.09 10.09
N THR A 72 3.42 7.95 10.77
CA THR A 72 4.14 7.79 12.04
C THR A 72 5.65 7.58 11.84
N TRP A 73 6.43 7.83 12.91
CA TRP A 73 7.87 7.59 12.95
C TRP A 73 8.14 6.09 12.69
N GLY A 74 8.81 5.78 11.58
CA GLY A 74 9.04 4.40 11.11
C GLY A 74 7.87 3.77 10.32
N GLY A 75 6.75 4.48 10.14
CA GLY A 75 5.54 4.00 9.50
C GLY A 75 5.53 4.10 7.97
N VAL A 76 4.90 3.10 7.33
CA VAL A 76 4.47 3.12 5.93
C VAL A 76 3.32 4.12 5.82
N SER A 77 3.36 5.06 4.87
CA SER A 77 2.23 6.00 4.70
C SER A 77 0.95 5.26 4.26
N PRO A 78 -0.26 5.77 4.53
CA PRO A 78 -1.50 5.07 4.18
C PRO A 78 -1.59 4.74 2.69
N ALA A 79 -1.15 5.65 1.81
CA ALA A 79 -1.07 5.39 0.37
C ALA A 79 -0.08 4.27 0.01
N ARG A 80 1.01 4.10 0.76
CA ARG A 80 1.92 2.98 0.58
C ARG A 80 1.34 1.69 1.16
N GLN A 81 0.62 1.76 2.27
CA GLN A 81 -0.07 0.59 2.87
C GLN A 81 -1.15 0.06 1.92
N ASP A 82 -1.97 0.95 1.35
CA ASP A 82 -2.99 0.60 0.35
C ASP A 82 -2.37 -0.05 -0.89
N ARG A 83 -1.28 0.52 -1.43
CA ARG A 83 -0.54 -0.09 -2.54
C ARG A 83 0.00 -1.48 -2.21
N LEU A 84 0.55 -1.68 -1.01
CA LEU A 84 1.04 -2.99 -0.58
C LEU A 84 -0.12 -3.98 -0.43
N ALA A 85 -1.25 -3.58 0.15
CA ALA A 85 -2.44 -4.41 0.28
C ALA A 85 -2.99 -4.81 -1.09
N ARG A 86 -3.10 -3.86 -2.02
CA ARG A 86 -3.54 -4.13 -3.39
C ARG A 86 -2.60 -5.07 -4.13
N ARG A 87 -1.28 -4.89 -3.99
CA ARG A 87 -0.30 -5.84 -4.50
C ARG A 87 -0.54 -7.24 -3.92
N ASP A 88 -0.65 -7.35 -2.60
CA ASP A 88 -0.76 -8.63 -1.91
C ASP A 88 -2.04 -9.38 -2.33
N LEU A 89 -3.15 -8.67 -2.55
CA LEU A 89 -4.38 -9.22 -3.14
C LEU A 89 -4.16 -9.76 -4.57
N LEU A 90 -3.52 -8.97 -5.44
CA LEU A 90 -3.24 -9.41 -6.82
C LEU A 90 -2.40 -10.69 -6.87
N LEU A 91 -1.46 -10.87 -5.93
CA LEU A 91 -0.61 -12.05 -5.85
C LEU A 91 -1.42 -13.29 -5.41
N ARG A 92 -2.33 -13.13 -4.45
CA ARG A 92 -3.24 -14.20 -4.00
C ARG A 92 -4.21 -14.60 -5.11
N ASP A 93 -4.82 -13.63 -5.77
CA ASP A 93 -5.74 -13.87 -6.89
C ASP A 93 -5.03 -14.58 -8.05
N LEU A 94 -3.79 -14.18 -8.35
CA LEU A 94 -2.98 -14.88 -9.35
C LEU A 94 -2.74 -16.34 -8.95
N TRP A 95 -2.40 -16.62 -7.69
CA TRP A 95 -2.21 -18.00 -7.23
C TRP A 95 -3.47 -18.84 -7.42
N ARG A 96 -4.64 -18.31 -7.04
CA ARG A 96 -5.93 -19.01 -7.18
C ARG A 96 -6.33 -19.23 -8.63
N ALA A 97 -6.11 -18.23 -9.48
CA ALA A 97 -6.55 -18.25 -10.88
C ALA A 97 -5.62 -19.08 -11.79
N SER A 98 -4.38 -19.38 -11.35
CA SER A 98 -3.42 -20.16 -12.13
C SER A 98 -3.56 -21.67 -11.86
N PRO A 99 -4.05 -22.47 -12.83
CA PRO A 99 -4.25 -23.91 -12.63
C PRO A 99 -2.95 -24.66 -12.32
N GLU A 100 -1.82 -24.16 -12.84
CA GLU A 100 -0.49 -24.72 -12.61
C GLU A 100 0.00 -24.52 -11.16
N TRP A 101 -0.59 -23.55 -10.43
CA TRP A 101 -0.10 -23.12 -9.12
C TRP A 101 -1.09 -23.39 -7.98
N CYS A 102 -2.40 -23.37 -8.24
CA CYS A 102 -3.45 -23.40 -7.22
C CYS A 102 -3.44 -24.65 -6.32
N GLY A 103 -2.83 -25.76 -6.76
CA GLY A 103 -2.68 -26.99 -5.96
C GLY A 103 -1.32 -27.16 -5.28
N LEU A 104 -0.38 -26.24 -5.46
CA LEU A 104 0.98 -26.33 -4.91
C LEU A 104 1.08 -25.60 -3.58
N SER A 105 2.01 -26.01 -2.72
CA SER A 105 2.28 -25.30 -1.45
C SER A 105 2.74 -23.85 -1.67
N ALA A 106 2.40 -22.96 -0.75
CA ALA A 106 2.77 -21.54 -0.79
C ALA A 106 4.28 -21.32 -1.00
N SER A 107 5.13 -22.15 -0.37
CA SER A 107 6.59 -22.06 -0.52
C SER A 107 7.08 -22.42 -1.94
N VAL A 108 6.44 -23.39 -2.60
CA VAL A 108 6.76 -23.74 -3.99
C VAL A 108 6.29 -22.63 -4.93
N VAL A 109 5.04 -22.17 -4.76
CA VAL A 109 4.45 -21.11 -5.59
C VAL A 109 5.20 -19.79 -5.46
N ALA A 110 5.61 -19.42 -4.26
CA ALA A 110 6.41 -18.21 -4.03
C ALA A 110 7.70 -18.22 -4.85
N ARG A 111 8.39 -19.36 -4.95
CA ARG A 111 9.61 -19.49 -5.77
C ARG A 111 9.31 -19.40 -7.27
N LEU A 112 8.23 -20.04 -7.73
CA LEU A 112 7.79 -19.97 -9.13
C LEU A 112 7.37 -18.55 -9.53
N MET A 113 6.63 -17.86 -8.66
CA MET A 113 6.22 -16.47 -8.85
C MET A 113 7.42 -15.55 -8.95
N VAL A 114 8.43 -15.68 -8.08
CA VAL A 114 9.67 -14.89 -8.17
C VAL A 114 10.35 -15.10 -9.52
N GLN A 115 10.56 -16.34 -9.96
CA GLN A 115 11.20 -16.59 -11.26
C GLN A 115 10.38 -16.05 -12.44
N SER A 116 9.05 -16.18 -12.39
CA SER A 116 8.14 -15.66 -13.40
C SER A 116 8.21 -14.13 -13.47
N ALA A 117 8.18 -13.48 -12.32
CA ALA A 117 8.28 -12.05 -12.15
C ALA A 117 9.62 -11.49 -12.63
N GLU A 118 10.74 -12.08 -12.20
CA GLU A 118 12.09 -11.67 -12.62
C GLU A 118 12.23 -11.74 -14.14
N ARG A 119 11.71 -12.79 -14.76
CA ARG A 119 11.71 -12.93 -16.23
C ARG A 119 10.87 -11.84 -16.89
N TYR A 120 9.69 -11.54 -16.34
CA TYR A 120 8.83 -10.48 -16.87
C TYR A 120 9.49 -9.09 -16.76
N GLU A 121 10.05 -8.79 -15.59
CA GLU A 121 10.72 -7.51 -15.31
C GLU A 121 11.95 -7.32 -16.20
N ALA A 122 12.74 -8.37 -16.44
CA ALA A 122 13.91 -8.29 -17.30
C ALA A 122 13.58 -8.20 -18.80
N GLN A 123 12.57 -8.95 -19.27
CA GLN A 123 12.36 -9.15 -20.71
C GLN A 123 11.24 -8.29 -21.31
N ARG A 124 10.15 -8.07 -20.55
CA ARG A 124 8.93 -7.45 -21.07
C ARG A 124 8.71 -6.06 -20.51
N TRP A 125 8.92 -5.86 -19.22
CA TRP A 125 8.61 -4.60 -18.54
C TRP A 125 9.20 -3.34 -19.21
N PRO A 126 10.47 -3.30 -19.67
CA PRO A 126 11.02 -2.11 -20.31
C PRO A 126 10.23 -1.64 -21.53
N ARG A 127 9.56 -2.57 -22.23
CA ARG A 127 8.75 -2.30 -23.43
C ARG A 127 7.27 -2.06 -23.12
N GLU A 128 6.78 -2.62 -22.01
CA GLU A 128 5.35 -2.65 -21.66
C GLU A 128 4.95 -1.63 -20.59
N GLN A 129 5.90 -0.98 -19.91
CA GLN A 129 5.64 -0.02 -18.84
C GLN A 129 4.77 1.19 -19.24
N TYR A 130 4.72 1.53 -20.53
CA TYR A 130 3.89 2.61 -21.08
C TYR A 130 2.77 2.10 -22.00
N ARG A 131 2.47 0.80 -21.97
CA ARG A 131 1.46 0.15 -22.80
C ARG A 131 0.26 -0.27 -21.95
N PRO A 132 -0.92 -0.50 -22.56
CA PRO A 132 -2.05 -1.11 -21.86
C PRO A 132 -1.67 -2.46 -21.25
N GLN A 133 -2.37 -2.83 -20.18
CA GLN A 133 -2.17 -4.08 -19.47
C GLN A 133 -2.27 -5.29 -20.41
N PRO A 134 -1.34 -6.27 -20.32
CA PRO A 134 -1.45 -7.55 -21.02
C PRO A 134 -2.72 -8.32 -20.60
N ALA A 135 -3.37 -9.01 -21.55
CA ALA A 135 -4.60 -9.76 -21.26
C ALA A 135 -4.37 -11.09 -20.52
N ALA A 136 -3.19 -11.72 -20.69
CA ALA A 136 -2.92 -13.06 -20.19
C ALA A 136 -2.17 -13.08 -18.86
N GLN A 137 -2.57 -13.99 -17.97
CA GLN A 137 -1.82 -14.30 -16.75
C GLN A 137 -0.60 -15.19 -17.05
N PRO A 138 0.51 -15.06 -16.30
CA PRO A 138 0.72 -14.19 -15.14
C PRO A 138 1.18 -12.75 -15.48
N SER A 139 1.39 -12.45 -16.77
CA SER A 139 1.94 -11.15 -17.21
C SER A 139 1.04 -9.96 -16.85
N ALA A 140 -0.28 -10.17 -16.91
CA ALA A 140 -1.27 -9.18 -16.52
C ALA A 140 -1.07 -8.69 -15.07
N THR A 141 -0.88 -9.62 -14.12
CA THR A 141 -0.62 -9.30 -12.72
C THR A 141 0.74 -8.63 -12.51
N TRP A 142 1.80 -9.10 -13.17
CA TRP A 142 3.13 -8.46 -13.06
C TRP A 142 3.12 -7.03 -13.55
N TRP A 143 2.45 -6.77 -14.67
CA TRP A 143 2.24 -5.42 -15.16
C TRP A 143 1.53 -4.55 -14.11
N GLN A 144 0.44 -5.03 -13.51
CA GLN A 144 -0.30 -4.26 -12.49
C GLN A 144 0.55 -3.96 -11.26
N VAL A 145 1.30 -4.94 -10.74
CA VAL A 145 2.17 -4.75 -9.58
C VAL A 145 3.24 -3.69 -9.83
N LEU A 146 3.91 -3.75 -10.98
CA LEU A 146 4.97 -2.81 -11.36
C LEU A 146 4.40 -1.42 -11.65
N SER A 147 3.24 -1.33 -12.31
CA SER A 147 2.53 -0.07 -12.58
C SER A 147 2.05 0.64 -11.31
N LEU A 148 1.81 -0.07 -10.20
CA LEU A 148 1.55 0.54 -8.89
C LEU A 148 2.81 1.17 -8.27
N GLY A 149 3.97 1.06 -8.92
CA GLY A 149 5.27 1.46 -8.37
C GLY A 149 5.68 0.58 -7.18
N SER A 150 5.13 -0.63 -7.08
CA SER A 150 5.42 -1.57 -6.01
C SER A 150 6.49 -2.56 -6.45
N LYS A 151 7.44 -2.86 -5.56
CA LYS A 151 8.41 -3.92 -5.79
C LYS A 151 7.75 -5.29 -5.65
N ILE A 152 8.17 -6.21 -6.51
CA ILE A 152 7.83 -7.63 -6.40
C ILE A 152 8.50 -8.18 -5.13
N PRO A 153 7.78 -8.83 -4.21
CA PRO A 153 8.37 -9.38 -3.01
C PRO A 153 9.32 -10.54 -3.32
N GLY A 154 10.38 -10.69 -2.53
CA GLY A 154 11.20 -11.92 -2.57
C GLY A 154 10.45 -13.14 -2.03
N ALA A 155 10.98 -14.33 -2.31
CA ALA A 155 10.29 -15.61 -2.07
C ALA A 155 9.74 -15.77 -0.64
N LYS A 156 10.51 -15.39 0.39
CA LYS A 156 10.07 -15.50 1.79
C LYS A 156 8.86 -14.60 2.10
N ARG A 157 8.85 -13.36 1.59
CA ARG A 157 7.72 -12.45 1.82
C ARG A 157 6.51 -12.86 0.98
N LEU A 158 6.72 -13.33 -0.25
CA LEU A 158 5.66 -13.92 -1.08
C LEU A 158 5.01 -15.10 -0.37
N GLN A 159 5.80 -16.03 0.17
CA GLN A 159 5.28 -17.15 0.96
C GLN A 159 4.38 -16.67 2.10
N GLN A 160 4.83 -15.70 2.90
CA GLN A 160 4.02 -15.12 3.98
C GLN A 160 2.70 -14.54 3.47
N ILE A 161 2.74 -13.77 2.38
CA ILE A 161 1.53 -13.16 1.80
C ILE A 161 0.51 -14.24 1.41
N LEU A 162 0.97 -15.35 0.84
CA LEU A 162 0.14 -16.48 0.42
C LEU A 162 -0.38 -17.29 1.63
N GLU A 163 0.41 -17.42 2.70
CA GLU A 163 0.02 -18.13 3.93
C GLU A 163 -0.93 -17.32 4.83
N GLU A 164 -0.76 -16.00 4.90
CA GLU A 164 -1.65 -15.10 5.66
C GLU A 164 -3.12 -15.26 5.25
N GLU A 165 -3.39 -15.63 3.99
CA GLU A 165 -4.73 -15.92 3.50
C GLU A 165 -5.33 -17.23 4.02
N ILE A 166 -4.51 -18.25 4.29
CA ILE A 166 -4.98 -19.55 4.81
C ILE A 166 -5.47 -19.40 6.26
N GLN A 167 -4.94 -18.42 7.00
CA GLN A 167 -5.28 -18.19 8.40
C GLN A 167 -6.57 -17.40 8.60
N ASP A 168 -6.98 -16.54 7.65
CA ASP A 168 -8.22 -15.76 7.72
C ASP A 168 -9.46 -16.52 7.20
N GLY A 169 -9.29 -17.77 6.75
CA GLY A 169 -10.33 -18.61 6.15
C GLY A 169 -10.79 -19.82 6.99
N VAL A 170 -10.53 -19.83 8.31
CA VAL A 170 -10.97 -20.86 9.27
C VAL A 170 -11.78 -20.23 10.40
#